data_AF-A0A914W7R7-F1
#
_entry.id   AF-A0A914W7R7-F1
#
_cell.length_a   1.000
_cell.length_b   1.000
_cell.length_c   1.000
_cell.angle_alpha   90.00
_cell.angle_beta   90.00
_cell.angle_gamma   90.00
#
_symmetry.space_group_name_H-M   'P 1'
#
loop_
_entity.id
_entity.type
_entity.pdbx_description
1 polymer ?
#
loop_
_entity_poly.entity_id
_entity_poly.type
_entity_poly.pdbx_seq_one_letter_code
_entity_poly.pdbx_strand_id
1 'polypeptide(L)'
;MIITVAKDETVMAAETVPSYEFPLSDNDNVMPRIYTVVWFVFENTDATDEKNFMCVDRLKSAMASTLVNYYELAGRLKTLENGGVAVTCDNSGILWQTATSDFSVKDLREINFEQSQLPDGLVNGAPANGELLTVRVTTLTDQSVILGVGMHHSLADATGTFNFIRSWADAARGLEIAKPNRDRNRLLGVSTSSPLSAHPEYALMPENPAPFPTLPPLTAATFLFNRDALDSLKAEALKEVAHLTNQPRLLSTNDALCGLILRCVYRADSVAAQDIKFGMAVNGRSRLNPPLPDNYFGNVNFFAFASISKQKLLASDGLGYAATAVRNSVDHMTNEYMVDALNWIASQENKAKIIPGFSSFFGDDFAATSWVTSPAYETDFGWGTLDVLVPRHKIPRHFIPSTFCPSTFWSRHFGRKPFL
;
A
#
# COMPACT_ATOMS: atom_id res chain seq x y z
N MET A 1 26.87 3.61 3.27
CA MET A 1 25.65 2.95 2.75
C MET A 1 25.23 3.64 1.47
N ILE A 2 25.74 3.14 0.36
CA ILE A 2 25.52 3.58 -1.02
C ILE A 2 25.10 2.36 -1.83
N ILE A 3 24.14 2.57 -2.75
CA ILE A 3 23.67 1.56 -3.69
C ILE A 3 24.08 1.99 -5.09
N THR A 4 24.75 1.10 -5.81
CA THR A 4 25.17 1.29 -7.20
C THR A 4 24.28 0.45 -8.10
N VAL A 5 23.45 1.12 -8.90
CA VAL A 5 22.45 0.47 -9.75
C VAL A 5 23.04 0.21 -11.13
N ALA A 6 22.82 -0.98 -11.66
CA ALA A 6 23.17 -1.34 -13.02
C ALA A 6 22.20 -0.70 -14.03
N LYS A 7 22.37 -1.00 -15.32
CA LYS A 7 21.45 -0.51 -16.36
C LYS A 7 20.06 -1.13 -16.21
N ASP A 8 19.03 -0.35 -16.51
CA ASP A 8 17.65 -0.81 -16.62
C ASP A 8 17.49 -1.95 -17.61
N GLU A 9 16.71 -2.94 -17.20
CA GLU A 9 16.30 -4.07 -18.02
C GLU A 9 14.77 -4.18 -18.04
N THR A 10 14.25 -4.83 -19.07
CA THR A 10 12.83 -5.14 -19.21
C THR A 10 12.63 -6.63 -19.16
N VAL A 11 11.77 -7.10 -18.25
CA VAL A 11 11.36 -8.51 -18.17
C VAL A 11 9.92 -8.63 -18.64
N MET A 12 9.69 -9.46 -19.66
CA MET A 12 8.39 -9.76 -20.23
C MET A 12 7.91 -11.15 -19.75
N ALA A 13 6.63 -11.45 -19.95
CA ALA A 13 6.14 -12.81 -19.77
C ALA A 13 6.87 -13.79 -20.70
N ALA A 14 7.16 -15.00 -20.18
CA ALA A 14 7.93 -16.02 -20.90
C ALA A 14 7.17 -16.64 -22.09
N GLU A 15 5.85 -16.51 -22.09
CA GLU A 15 4.95 -17.06 -23.11
C GLU A 15 4.03 -15.97 -23.66
N THR A 16 3.36 -16.27 -24.78
CA THR A 16 2.33 -15.39 -25.33
C THR A 16 1.19 -15.23 -24.33
N VAL A 17 0.93 -13.99 -23.94
CA VAL A 17 -0.17 -13.62 -23.04
C VAL A 17 -1.29 -12.94 -23.83
N PRO A 18 -2.53 -12.94 -23.30
CA PRO A 18 -3.62 -12.19 -23.90
C PRO A 18 -3.25 -10.71 -24.09
N SER A 19 -3.52 -10.19 -25.28
CA SER A 19 -3.34 -8.78 -25.61
C SER A 19 -4.70 -8.09 -25.73
N TYR A 20 -5.09 -7.37 -24.68
CA TYR A 20 -6.37 -6.66 -24.64
C TYR A 20 -6.35 -5.52 -23.62
N GLU A 21 -7.34 -4.65 -23.69
CA GLU A 21 -7.57 -3.60 -22.71
C GLU A 21 -8.78 -3.96 -21.84
N PHE A 22 -8.68 -3.74 -20.53
CA PHE A 22 -9.82 -3.90 -19.63
C PHE A 22 -9.91 -2.78 -18.60
N PRO A 23 -11.14 -2.32 -18.28
CA PRO A 23 -11.34 -1.34 -17.22
C PRO A 23 -11.09 -1.97 -15.84
N LEU A 24 -10.54 -1.18 -14.93
CA LEU A 24 -10.43 -1.54 -13.53
C LEU A 24 -11.77 -1.32 -12.80
N SER A 25 -11.94 -1.96 -11.64
CA SER A 25 -13.18 -1.89 -10.86
C SER A 25 -13.41 -0.50 -10.25
N ASP A 26 -14.61 -0.23 -9.74
CA ASP A 26 -14.88 1.03 -9.04
C ASP A 26 -13.98 1.21 -7.82
N ASN A 27 -13.72 0.13 -7.08
CA ASN A 27 -12.81 0.18 -5.95
C ASN A 27 -11.35 0.48 -6.36
N ASP A 28 -10.89 -0.05 -7.49
CA ASP A 28 -9.55 0.26 -8.00
C ASP A 28 -9.37 1.74 -8.36
N ASN A 29 -10.44 2.40 -8.82
CA ASN A 29 -10.43 3.79 -9.26
C ASN A 29 -10.22 4.80 -8.14
N VAL A 30 -10.54 4.42 -6.89
CA VAL A 30 -10.38 5.28 -5.71
C VAL A 30 -9.11 4.99 -4.92
N MET A 31 -8.30 4.03 -5.38
CA MET A 31 -6.99 3.77 -4.78
C MET A 31 -5.98 4.85 -5.19
N PRO A 32 -5.05 5.25 -4.30
CA PRO A 32 -3.99 6.19 -4.65
C PRO A 32 -3.19 5.69 -5.87
N ARG A 33 -3.04 6.52 -6.90
CA ARG A 33 -2.23 6.22 -8.11
C ARG A 33 -0.74 6.42 -7.80
N ILE A 34 -0.22 5.52 -6.96
CA ILE A 34 1.15 5.53 -6.45
C ILE A 34 1.73 4.13 -6.58
N TYR A 35 3.04 4.02 -6.48
CA TYR A 35 3.68 2.72 -6.26
C TYR A 35 3.65 2.40 -4.78
N THR A 36 3.01 1.29 -4.43
CA THR A 36 3.21 0.67 -3.12
C THR A 36 4.52 -0.10 -3.20
N VAL A 37 5.42 0.22 -2.29
CA VAL A 37 6.80 -0.27 -2.36
C VAL A 37 7.19 -0.99 -1.08
N VAL A 38 7.69 -2.20 -1.27
CA VAL A 38 8.17 -3.10 -0.21
C VAL A 38 9.58 -3.54 -0.53
N TRP A 39 10.38 -3.77 0.50
CA TRP A 39 11.67 -4.43 0.32
C TRP A 39 11.84 -5.52 1.36
N PHE A 40 12.46 -6.60 0.89
CA PHE A 40 12.65 -7.84 1.59
C PHE A 40 14.15 -8.05 1.78
N VAL A 41 14.58 -8.36 3.00
CA VAL A 41 15.98 -8.70 3.30
C VAL A 41 16.09 -10.20 3.46
N PHE A 42 16.93 -10.82 2.63
CA PHE A 42 17.28 -12.23 2.71
C PHE A 42 18.76 -12.32 3.08
N GLU A 43 19.05 -12.78 4.30
CA GLU A 43 20.42 -12.96 4.78
C GLU A 43 21.05 -14.22 4.21
N ASN A 44 22.26 -14.09 3.66
CA ASN A 44 23.05 -15.24 3.29
C ASN A 44 23.71 -15.85 4.53
N THR A 45 23.07 -16.86 5.10
CA THR A 45 23.57 -17.56 6.30
C THR A 45 24.54 -18.70 5.98
N ASP A 46 24.61 -19.13 4.71
CA ASP A 46 25.45 -20.24 4.25
C ASP A 46 26.70 -19.73 3.51
N ALA A 47 27.84 -19.75 4.20
CA ALA A 47 29.15 -19.36 3.66
C ALA A 47 29.67 -20.24 2.49
N THR A 48 28.92 -21.27 2.08
CA THR A 48 29.32 -22.18 1.00
C THR A 48 28.75 -21.81 -0.37
N ASP A 49 27.72 -20.97 -0.44
CA ASP A 49 27.09 -20.53 -1.71
C ASP A 49 27.27 -19.02 -1.96
N GLU A 50 28.49 -18.53 -1.73
CA GLU A 50 28.85 -17.11 -1.87
C GLU A 50 28.56 -16.52 -3.26
N LYS A 51 28.40 -17.35 -4.31
CA LYS A 51 28.24 -16.87 -5.70
C LYS A 51 26.85 -17.07 -6.30
N ASN A 52 25.95 -17.87 -5.71
CA ASN A 52 24.61 -18.11 -6.27
C ASN A 52 23.44 -17.85 -5.30
N PHE A 53 23.69 -17.31 -4.10
CA PHE A 53 22.61 -16.91 -3.19
C PHE A 53 21.61 -15.98 -3.89
N MET A 54 20.34 -16.37 -3.92
CA MET A 54 19.28 -15.67 -4.67
C MET A 54 19.67 -15.28 -6.10
N CYS A 55 20.25 -16.23 -6.85
CA CYS A 55 20.71 -16.04 -8.23
C CYS A 55 19.74 -15.23 -9.11
N VAL A 56 20.22 -14.10 -9.64
CA VAL A 56 19.45 -13.14 -10.43
C VAL A 56 18.77 -13.80 -11.63
N ASP A 57 19.47 -14.68 -12.35
CA ASP A 57 18.91 -15.34 -13.54
C ASP A 57 17.74 -16.26 -13.20
N ARG A 58 17.83 -16.97 -12.07
CA ARG A 58 16.72 -17.80 -11.55
C ARG A 58 15.54 -16.93 -11.15
N LEU A 59 15.77 -15.83 -10.45
CA LEU A 59 14.72 -14.87 -10.07
C LEU A 59 14.04 -14.23 -11.30
N LYS A 60 14.82 -13.82 -12.31
CA LYS A 60 14.32 -13.28 -13.58
C LYS A 60 13.51 -14.31 -14.37
N SER A 61 14.00 -15.54 -14.50
CA SER A 61 13.29 -16.61 -15.19
C SER A 61 11.96 -16.92 -14.51
N ALA A 62 11.97 -17.04 -13.18
CA ALA A 62 10.75 -17.22 -12.38
C ALA A 62 9.77 -16.05 -12.52
N MET A 63 10.27 -14.82 -12.62
CA MET A 63 9.43 -13.64 -12.86
C MET A 63 8.74 -13.73 -14.22
N ALA A 64 9.49 -14.05 -15.27
CA ALA A 64 8.95 -14.20 -16.62
C ALA A 64 7.85 -15.29 -16.67
N SER A 65 8.04 -16.41 -15.99
CA SER A 65 7.01 -17.45 -15.85
C SER A 65 5.81 -16.99 -15.03
N THR A 66 6.03 -16.22 -13.96
CA THR A 66 4.94 -15.71 -13.11
C THR A 66 4.06 -14.71 -13.85
N LEU A 67 4.67 -13.86 -14.69
CA LEU A 67 3.96 -12.91 -15.53
C LEU A 67 3.03 -13.57 -16.55
N VAL A 68 3.18 -14.86 -16.88
CA VAL A 68 2.18 -15.58 -17.68
C VAL A 68 0.83 -15.64 -16.96
N ASN A 69 0.86 -15.82 -15.64
CA ASN A 69 -0.34 -15.84 -14.79
C ASN A 69 -0.65 -14.50 -14.14
N TYR A 70 0.15 -13.45 -14.35
CA TYR A 70 -0.12 -12.08 -13.87
C TYR A 70 0.24 -11.07 -14.96
N TYR A 71 -0.18 -11.33 -16.19
CA TYR A 71 0.22 -10.59 -17.39
C TYR A 71 -0.15 -9.11 -17.36
N GLU A 72 -1.14 -8.75 -16.55
CA GLU A 72 -1.55 -7.37 -16.32
C GLU A 72 -0.40 -6.53 -15.77
N LEU A 73 0.53 -7.12 -15.01
CA LEU A 73 1.71 -6.42 -14.47
C LEU A 73 2.70 -6.01 -15.56
N ALA A 74 2.70 -6.70 -16.69
CA ALA A 74 3.54 -6.38 -17.85
C ALA A 74 2.86 -5.37 -18.81
N GLY A 75 1.67 -4.86 -18.47
CA GLY A 75 0.93 -3.86 -19.24
C GLY A 75 1.22 -2.41 -18.82
N ARG A 76 0.34 -1.49 -19.22
CA ARG A 76 0.38 -0.06 -18.86
C ARG A 76 -0.99 0.47 -18.44
N LEU A 77 -1.02 1.46 -17.55
CA LEU A 77 -2.26 2.16 -17.20
C LEU A 77 -2.70 3.08 -18.34
N LYS A 78 -4.01 3.17 -18.53
CA LYS A 78 -4.67 4.12 -19.41
C LYS A 78 -5.80 4.82 -18.65
N THR A 79 -5.89 6.14 -18.78
CA THR A 79 -7.03 6.90 -18.24
C THR A 79 -8.18 6.88 -19.24
N LEU A 80 -9.39 6.60 -18.77
CA LEU A 80 -10.63 6.59 -19.55
C LEU A 80 -11.28 7.98 -19.56
N GLU A 81 -12.23 8.20 -20.47
CA GLU A 81 -12.92 9.49 -20.62
C GLU A 81 -13.66 9.92 -19.35
N ASN A 82 -14.23 8.98 -18.59
CA ASN A 82 -14.88 9.22 -17.30
C ASN A 82 -13.89 9.37 -16.13
N GLY A 83 -12.59 9.55 -16.41
CA GLY A 83 -11.53 9.64 -15.41
C GLY A 83 -11.15 8.33 -14.72
N GLY A 84 -11.86 7.24 -15.01
CA GLY A 84 -11.51 5.90 -14.57
C GLY A 84 -10.20 5.41 -15.20
N VAL A 85 -9.77 4.22 -14.78
CA VAL A 85 -8.50 3.63 -15.20
C VAL A 85 -8.75 2.27 -15.84
N ALA A 86 -8.02 1.99 -16.90
CA ALA A 86 -7.92 0.69 -17.55
C ALA A 86 -6.46 0.23 -17.60
N VAL A 87 -6.26 -1.05 -17.86
CA VAL A 87 -4.95 -1.63 -18.16
C VAL A 87 -4.95 -2.07 -19.61
N THR A 88 -3.94 -1.63 -20.35
CA THR A 88 -3.58 -2.18 -21.65
C THR A 88 -2.58 -3.30 -21.41
N CYS A 89 -3.02 -4.56 -21.58
CA CYS A 89 -2.15 -5.73 -21.56
C CYS A 89 -1.52 -5.89 -22.93
N ASP A 90 -0.26 -5.53 -23.08
CA ASP A 90 0.50 -5.60 -24.33
C ASP A 90 1.85 -6.33 -24.16
N ASN A 91 2.11 -6.85 -22.95
CA ASN A 91 3.37 -7.47 -22.56
C ASN A 91 4.60 -6.57 -22.80
N SER A 92 4.44 -5.24 -22.69
CA SER A 92 5.54 -4.27 -22.70
C SER A 92 6.57 -4.48 -21.57
N GLY A 93 6.27 -5.38 -20.62
CA GLY A 93 7.18 -5.84 -19.59
C GLY A 93 7.24 -4.94 -18.37
N ILE A 94 8.02 -5.40 -17.39
CA ILE A 94 8.25 -4.76 -16.09
C ILE A 94 9.64 -4.12 -16.03
N LEU A 95 9.83 -3.15 -15.15
CA LEU A 95 11.17 -2.60 -14.89
C LEU A 95 11.94 -3.55 -13.99
N TRP A 96 13.08 -4.04 -14.46
CA TRP A 96 14.00 -4.86 -13.69
C TRP A 96 15.34 -4.14 -13.53
N GLN A 97 15.87 -4.15 -12.32
CA GLN A 97 17.21 -3.64 -12.04
C GLN A 97 18.00 -4.59 -11.14
N THR A 98 19.30 -4.65 -11.37
CA THR A 98 20.26 -5.21 -10.43
C THR A 98 21.08 -4.08 -9.81
N ALA A 99 21.55 -4.29 -8.59
CA ALA A 99 22.39 -3.33 -7.89
C ALA A 99 23.37 -4.04 -6.96
N THR A 100 24.43 -3.34 -6.60
CA THR A 100 25.34 -3.73 -5.52
C THR A 100 25.38 -2.64 -4.47
N SER A 101 25.92 -2.95 -3.30
CA SER A 101 26.09 -1.95 -2.23
C SER A 101 27.48 -1.99 -1.59
N ASP A 102 27.78 -0.93 -0.83
CA ASP A 102 28.98 -0.82 0.02
C ASP A 102 28.76 -1.27 1.48
N PHE A 103 27.63 -1.92 1.79
CA PHE A 103 27.23 -2.30 3.15
C PHE A 103 26.69 -3.72 3.23
N SER A 104 26.44 -4.20 4.45
CA SER A 104 26.00 -5.56 4.80
C SER A 104 24.64 -5.55 5.52
N VAL A 105 24.05 -6.72 5.76
CA VAL A 105 22.86 -6.83 6.64
C VAL A 105 23.21 -6.41 8.06
N LYS A 106 24.44 -6.70 8.51
CA LYS A 106 24.93 -6.29 9.83
C LYS A 106 24.88 -4.78 10.02
N ASP A 107 25.32 -4.00 9.03
CA ASP A 107 25.26 -2.52 9.10
C ASP A 107 23.81 -2.03 9.24
N LEU A 108 22.86 -2.68 8.56
CA LEU A 108 21.43 -2.35 8.70
C LEU A 108 20.86 -2.72 10.08
N ARG A 109 21.33 -3.80 10.69
CA ARG A 109 20.96 -4.18 12.06
C ARG A 109 21.51 -3.21 13.09
N GLU A 110 22.71 -2.67 12.89
CA GLU A 110 23.30 -1.67 13.80
C GLU A 110 22.46 -0.39 13.89
N ILE A 111 21.76 -0.03 12.80
CA ILE A 111 20.79 1.06 12.79
C ILE A 111 19.35 0.61 13.09
N ASN A 112 19.14 -0.65 13.50
CA ASN A 112 17.80 -1.24 13.73
C ASN A 112 16.83 -1.09 12.55
N PHE A 113 17.32 -1.05 11.32
CA PHE A 113 16.53 -0.77 10.11
C PHE A 113 15.75 0.56 10.19
N GLU A 114 16.23 1.52 10.97
CA GLU A 114 15.57 2.79 11.20
C GLU A 114 15.40 3.55 9.87
N GLN A 115 14.14 3.81 9.48
CA GLN A 115 13.81 4.30 8.14
C GLN A 115 14.49 5.62 7.79
N SER A 116 14.75 6.48 8.78
CA SER A 116 15.45 7.75 8.59
C SER A 116 16.94 7.59 8.28
N GLN A 117 17.53 6.42 8.57
CA GLN A 117 18.96 6.11 8.40
C GLN A 117 19.24 5.15 7.24
N LEU A 118 18.20 4.58 6.63
CA LEU A 118 18.34 3.69 5.47
C LEU A 118 18.90 4.43 4.24
N PRO A 119 19.73 3.75 3.42
CA PRO A 119 20.22 4.33 2.18
C PRO A 119 19.08 4.59 1.21
N ASP A 120 19.18 5.70 0.46
CA ASP A 120 18.31 5.93 -0.68
C ASP A 120 18.63 4.90 -1.78
N GLY A 121 17.65 4.60 -2.64
CA GLY A 121 17.86 3.65 -3.74
C GLY A 121 17.74 2.17 -3.35
N LEU A 122 17.11 1.83 -2.23
CA LEU A 122 16.74 0.42 -1.95
C LEU A 122 15.67 -0.12 -2.92
N VAL A 123 14.92 0.79 -3.55
CA VAL A 123 13.77 0.48 -4.40
C VAL A 123 13.73 1.43 -5.58
N ASN A 124 13.08 0.99 -6.66
CA ASN A 124 12.94 1.79 -7.86
C ASN A 124 12.26 3.13 -7.58
N GLY A 125 12.72 4.16 -8.30
CA GLY A 125 11.94 5.39 -8.42
C GLY A 125 10.66 5.13 -9.21
N ALA A 126 9.87 6.19 -9.43
CA ALA A 126 8.77 6.10 -10.39
C ALA A 126 9.36 5.73 -11.76
N PRO A 127 8.88 4.65 -12.40
CA PRO A 127 9.48 4.16 -13.63
C PRO A 127 9.11 5.10 -14.79
N ALA A 128 10.05 5.30 -15.72
CA ALA A 128 9.93 6.33 -16.75
C ALA A 128 8.87 6.02 -17.81
N ASN A 129 8.55 4.74 -18.06
CA ASN A 129 7.66 4.31 -19.12
C ASN A 129 6.29 3.81 -18.60
N GLY A 130 5.97 4.07 -17.33
CA GLY A 130 4.69 3.71 -16.73
C GLY A 130 4.52 2.22 -16.40
N GLU A 131 5.62 1.48 -16.21
CA GLU A 131 5.66 0.08 -15.83
C GLU A 131 4.84 -0.19 -14.55
N LEU A 132 3.91 -1.14 -14.57
CA LEU A 132 3.03 -1.40 -13.41
C LEU A 132 3.73 -2.15 -12.27
N LEU A 133 4.85 -2.80 -12.57
CA LEU A 133 5.71 -3.49 -11.63
C LEU A 133 7.16 -3.07 -11.84
N THR A 134 7.86 -2.91 -10.73
CA THR A 134 9.29 -2.64 -10.69
C THR A 134 9.94 -3.60 -9.70
N VAL A 135 11.09 -4.16 -10.07
CA VAL A 135 11.87 -5.04 -9.20
C VAL A 135 13.32 -4.58 -9.18
N ARG A 136 13.92 -4.53 -8.00
CA ARG A 136 15.35 -4.31 -7.80
C ARG A 136 15.92 -5.42 -6.95
N VAL A 137 16.96 -6.09 -7.45
CA VAL A 137 17.74 -7.07 -6.70
C VAL A 137 19.08 -6.44 -6.34
N THR A 138 19.30 -6.16 -5.05
CA THR A 138 20.54 -5.53 -4.56
C THR A 138 21.36 -6.55 -3.80
N THR A 139 22.56 -6.86 -4.29
CA THR A 139 23.53 -7.71 -3.59
C THR A 139 24.36 -6.89 -2.62
N LEU A 140 24.42 -7.32 -1.36
CA LEU A 140 25.18 -6.69 -0.29
C LEU A 140 26.62 -7.22 -0.22
N THR A 141 27.49 -6.55 0.53
CA THR A 141 28.91 -6.93 0.69
C THR A 141 29.11 -8.29 1.36
N ASP A 142 28.13 -8.76 2.13
CA ASP A 142 28.06 -10.09 2.73
C ASP A 142 27.31 -11.10 1.86
N GLN A 143 27.06 -10.76 0.59
CA GLN A 143 26.31 -11.56 -0.39
C GLN A 143 24.83 -11.78 -0.07
N SER A 144 24.31 -11.18 1.00
CA SER A 144 22.87 -11.12 1.25
C SER A 144 22.17 -10.30 0.17
N VAL A 145 20.85 -10.45 0.05
CA VAL A 145 20.06 -9.79 -0.99
C VAL A 145 18.96 -8.94 -0.38
N ILE A 146 18.87 -7.69 -0.86
CA ILE A 146 17.68 -6.86 -0.69
C ILE A 146 16.87 -6.90 -1.98
N LEU A 147 15.66 -7.41 -1.88
CA LEU A 147 14.70 -7.46 -2.97
C LEU A 147 13.67 -6.33 -2.80
N GLY A 148 13.77 -5.29 -3.62
CA GLY A 148 12.81 -4.19 -3.69
C GLY A 148 11.73 -4.45 -4.73
N VAL A 149 10.46 -4.40 -4.35
CA VAL A 149 9.30 -4.58 -5.22
C VAL A 149 8.39 -3.36 -5.13
N GLY A 150 8.13 -2.70 -6.26
CA GLY A 150 7.18 -1.61 -6.37
C GLY A 150 6.06 -1.97 -7.33
N MET A 151 4.81 -1.95 -6.87
CA MET A 151 3.62 -2.25 -7.69
C MET A 151 2.69 -1.04 -7.72
N HIS A 152 2.18 -0.69 -8.89
CA HIS A 152 1.21 0.40 -9.03
C HIS A 152 -0.11 0.04 -8.32
N HIS A 153 -0.48 0.83 -7.32
CA HIS A 153 -1.55 0.47 -6.37
C HIS A 153 -2.93 0.41 -7.02
N SER A 154 -3.18 1.11 -8.14
CA SER A 154 -4.43 0.92 -8.90
C SER A 154 -4.64 -0.52 -9.36
N LEU A 155 -3.59 -1.33 -9.55
CA LEU A 155 -3.74 -2.70 -10.00
C LEU A 155 -4.11 -3.66 -8.86
N ALA A 156 -3.47 -3.53 -7.69
CA ALA A 156 -3.72 -4.43 -6.57
C ALA A 156 -3.46 -3.77 -5.20
N ASP A 157 -4.16 -4.27 -4.19
CA ASP A 157 -3.89 -3.93 -2.80
C ASP A 157 -2.70 -4.75 -2.25
N ALA A 158 -2.37 -4.53 -0.98
CA ALA A 158 -1.28 -5.24 -0.31
C ALA A 158 -1.46 -6.77 -0.39
N THR A 159 -2.68 -7.29 -0.16
CA THR A 159 -2.97 -8.73 -0.24
C THR A 159 -2.69 -9.28 -1.65
N GLY A 160 -3.19 -8.60 -2.69
CA GLY A 160 -2.93 -9.00 -4.08
C GLY A 160 -1.44 -8.93 -4.44
N THR A 161 -0.75 -7.90 -3.97
CA THR A 161 0.71 -7.71 -4.15
C THR A 161 1.49 -8.86 -3.52
N PHE A 162 1.17 -9.23 -2.28
CA PHE A 162 1.89 -10.30 -1.57
C PHE A 162 1.55 -11.70 -2.08
N ASN A 163 0.33 -11.93 -2.55
CA ASN A 163 -0.01 -13.17 -3.25
C ASN A 163 0.79 -13.33 -4.54
N PHE A 164 0.96 -12.25 -5.31
CA PHE A 164 1.84 -12.24 -6.48
C PHE A 164 3.29 -12.57 -6.10
N ILE A 165 3.84 -11.92 -5.07
CA ILE A 165 5.23 -12.16 -4.62
C ILE A 165 5.40 -13.63 -4.17
N ARG A 166 4.41 -14.20 -3.48
CA ARG A 166 4.39 -15.62 -3.13
C ARG A 166 4.38 -16.52 -4.36
N SER A 167 3.53 -16.24 -5.35
CA SER A 167 3.54 -16.97 -6.62
C SER A 167 4.89 -16.87 -7.33
N TRP A 168 5.54 -15.71 -7.29
CA TRP A 168 6.88 -15.56 -7.85
C TRP A 168 7.93 -16.41 -7.11
N ALA A 169 7.85 -16.45 -5.79
CA ALA A 169 8.71 -17.31 -4.96
C ALA A 169 8.46 -18.81 -5.22
N ASP A 170 7.20 -19.22 -5.40
CA ASP A 170 6.83 -20.58 -5.80
C ASP A 170 7.42 -20.95 -7.16
N ALA A 171 7.28 -20.08 -8.16
CA ALA A 171 7.90 -20.28 -9.48
C ALA A 171 9.43 -20.37 -9.38
N ALA A 172 10.08 -19.57 -8.54
CA ALA A 172 11.52 -19.65 -8.32
C ALA A 172 11.93 -21.00 -7.74
N ARG A 173 11.09 -21.62 -6.92
CA ARG A 173 11.29 -22.98 -6.39
C ARG A 173 10.92 -24.10 -7.36
N GLY A 174 10.42 -23.78 -8.55
CA GLY A 174 9.95 -24.75 -9.53
C GLY A 174 8.59 -25.37 -9.15
N LEU A 175 7.83 -24.71 -8.28
CA LEU A 175 6.48 -25.12 -7.89
C LEU A 175 5.44 -24.57 -8.86
N GLU A 176 4.29 -25.23 -8.93
CA GLU A 176 3.15 -24.75 -9.70
C GLU A 176 2.56 -23.49 -9.06
N ILE A 177 2.32 -22.47 -9.88
CA ILE A 177 1.73 -21.21 -9.44
C ILE A 177 0.22 -21.21 -9.63
N ALA A 178 -0.51 -20.88 -8.56
CA ALA A 178 -1.96 -20.75 -8.63
C ALA A 178 -2.36 -19.61 -9.55
N LYS A 179 -3.39 -19.84 -10.39
CA LYS A 179 -3.96 -18.78 -11.23
C LYS A 179 -4.69 -17.75 -10.37
N PRO A 180 -4.41 -16.45 -10.48
CA PRO A 180 -5.13 -15.44 -9.72
C PRO A 180 -6.55 -15.26 -10.28
N ASN A 181 -7.50 -15.01 -9.38
CA ASN A 181 -8.85 -14.59 -9.75
C ASN A 181 -8.82 -13.10 -10.13
N ARG A 182 -9.41 -12.76 -11.28
CA ARG A 182 -9.37 -11.42 -11.87
C ARG A 182 -10.74 -10.82 -12.10
N ASP A 183 -11.78 -11.37 -11.47
CA ASP A 183 -13.16 -10.98 -11.75
C ASP A 183 -13.47 -9.60 -11.15
N ARG A 184 -12.99 -8.55 -11.81
CA ARG A 184 -13.18 -7.14 -11.43
C ARG A 184 -14.66 -6.74 -11.45
N ASN A 185 -15.50 -7.47 -12.19
CA ASN A 185 -16.94 -7.22 -12.27
C ASN A 185 -17.63 -7.32 -10.91
N ARG A 186 -17.06 -8.10 -9.97
CA ARG A 186 -17.57 -8.22 -8.60
C ARG A 186 -17.48 -6.95 -7.77
N LEU A 187 -16.68 -5.98 -8.22
CA LEU A 187 -16.46 -4.69 -7.55
C LEU A 187 -16.88 -3.52 -8.44
N LEU A 188 -17.79 -3.75 -9.38
CA LEU A 188 -18.47 -2.68 -10.12
C LEU A 188 -19.75 -2.30 -9.37
N GLY A 189 -19.95 -1.00 -9.18
CA GLY A 189 -21.21 -0.47 -8.68
C GLY A 189 -22.33 -0.70 -9.70
N VAL A 190 -23.51 -0.98 -9.18
CA VAL A 190 -24.73 -1.18 -9.98
C VAL A 190 -25.59 0.07 -9.80
N SER A 191 -26.12 0.61 -10.90
CA SER A 191 -27.06 1.73 -10.82
C SER A 191 -28.29 1.33 -9.99
N THR A 192 -28.51 2.00 -8.87
CA THR A 192 -29.66 1.78 -7.99
C THR A 192 -30.61 2.97 -8.04
N SER A 193 -31.92 2.71 -8.03
CA SER A 193 -32.96 3.74 -7.89
C SER A 193 -33.11 4.27 -6.45
N SER A 194 -32.49 3.59 -5.47
CA SER A 194 -32.50 4.00 -4.08
C SER A 194 -31.53 5.16 -3.84
N PRO A 195 -31.87 6.12 -2.96
CA PRO A 195 -30.93 7.17 -2.58
C PRO A 195 -29.71 6.53 -1.89
N LEU A 196 -28.52 6.92 -2.35
CA LEU A 196 -27.25 6.46 -1.79
C LEU A 196 -26.99 7.14 -0.43
N SER A 197 -26.28 6.44 0.45
CA SER A 197 -25.83 6.99 1.72
C SER A 197 -24.75 8.05 1.52
N ALA A 198 -24.47 8.82 2.58
CA ALA A 198 -23.27 9.63 2.62
C ALA A 198 -22.03 8.74 2.82
N HIS A 199 -21.00 8.99 2.02
CA HIS A 199 -19.70 8.33 2.10
C HIS A 199 -18.60 9.35 2.46
N PRO A 200 -18.51 9.77 3.74
CA PRO A 200 -17.54 10.79 4.18
C PRO A 200 -16.08 10.36 4.06
N GLU A 201 -15.82 9.06 3.87
CA GLU A 201 -14.53 8.50 3.52
C GLU A 201 -14.05 8.91 2.12
N TYR A 202 -14.96 9.38 1.26
CA TYR A 202 -14.66 9.94 -0.05
C TYR A 202 -15.11 11.40 -0.13
N ALA A 203 -14.39 12.17 -0.95
CA ALA A 203 -14.76 13.52 -1.32
C ALA A 203 -14.54 13.71 -2.83
N LEU A 204 -15.21 14.71 -3.39
CA LEU A 204 -14.95 15.16 -4.74
C LEU A 204 -13.99 16.34 -4.69
N MET A 205 -12.93 16.27 -5.48
CA MET A 205 -12.00 17.37 -5.69
C MET A 205 -12.76 18.59 -6.23
N PRO A 206 -12.56 19.79 -5.66
CA PRO A 206 -13.14 21.01 -6.19
C PRO A 206 -12.56 21.34 -7.57
N GLU A 207 -13.30 22.08 -8.39
CA GLU A 207 -12.83 22.47 -9.75
C GLU A 207 -11.51 23.25 -9.72
N ASN A 208 -11.31 24.07 -8.68
CA ASN A 208 -10.09 24.84 -8.45
C ASN A 208 -9.47 24.41 -7.12
N PRO A 209 -8.68 23.33 -7.09
CA PRO A 209 -8.02 22.89 -5.87
C PRO A 209 -7.00 23.95 -5.44
N ALA A 210 -6.93 24.19 -4.13
CA ALA A 210 -5.83 24.94 -3.57
C ALA A 210 -4.51 24.22 -3.88
N PRO A 211 -3.41 24.97 -4.09
CA PRO A 211 -2.09 24.34 -4.22
C PRO A 211 -1.79 23.54 -2.96
N PHE A 212 -1.11 22.40 -3.14
CA PHE A 212 -0.65 21.60 -2.01
C PHE A 212 0.26 22.44 -1.12
N PRO A 213 0.09 22.36 0.22
CA PRO A 213 0.99 23.04 1.13
C PRO A 213 2.41 22.49 0.95
N THR A 214 3.39 23.36 1.14
CA THR A 214 4.79 22.92 1.24
C THR A 214 4.94 22.22 2.58
N LEU A 215 5.25 20.93 2.55
CA LEU A 215 5.50 20.17 3.76
C LEU A 215 6.86 20.56 4.36
N PRO A 216 6.97 20.70 5.69
CA PRO A 216 8.26 20.82 6.35
C PRO A 216 9.09 19.55 6.11
N PRO A 217 10.41 19.57 6.38
CA PRO A 217 11.21 18.36 6.35
C PRO A 217 10.59 17.26 7.23
N LEU A 218 10.18 16.16 6.59
CA LEU A 218 9.59 15.01 7.27
C LEU A 218 10.67 13.97 7.58
N THR A 219 10.53 13.30 8.72
CA THR A 219 11.30 12.11 9.08
C THR A 219 10.36 10.93 9.28
N ALA A 220 10.83 9.74 8.92
CA ALA A 220 10.20 8.49 9.32
C ALA A 220 10.83 8.00 10.62
N ALA A 221 10.05 7.28 11.43
CA ALA A 221 10.51 6.69 12.69
C ALA A 221 9.89 5.30 12.85
N THR A 222 10.65 4.37 13.43
CA THR A 222 10.18 3.01 13.72
C THR A 222 10.01 2.81 15.22
N PHE A 223 8.85 2.30 15.63
CA PHE A 223 8.55 2.00 17.04
C PHE A 223 8.24 0.51 17.19
N LEU A 224 8.98 -0.15 18.09
CA LEU A 224 8.77 -1.56 18.40
C LEU A 224 7.85 -1.70 19.61
N PHE A 225 6.79 -2.49 19.46
CA PHE A 225 5.89 -2.87 20.55
C PHE A 225 6.00 -4.38 20.77
N ASN A 226 6.46 -4.78 21.95
CA ASN A 226 6.45 -6.19 22.33
C ASN A 226 5.05 -6.65 22.78
N ARG A 227 4.89 -7.96 22.95
CA ARG A 227 3.60 -8.57 23.34
C ARG A 227 3.05 -7.98 24.64
N ASP A 228 3.87 -7.90 25.68
CA ASP A 228 3.44 -7.44 27.01
C ASP A 228 2.96 -5.98 26.98
N ALA A 229 3.63 -5.12 26.21
CA ALA A 229 3.23 -3.73 26.01
C ALA A 229 1.89 -3.64 25.25
N LEU A 230 1.69 -4.46 24.22
CA LEU A 230 0.44 -4.50 23.46
C LEU A 230 -0.73 -5.04 24.30
N ASP A 231 -0.49 -6.07 25.10
CA ASP A 231 -1.49 -6.65 25.99
C ASP A 231 -1.89 -5.65 27.10
N SER A 232 -0.90 -4.97 27.69
CA SER A 232 -1.12 -3.90 28.66
C SER A 232 -1.90 -2.74 28.06
N LEU A 233 -1.52 -2.28 26.86
CA LEU A 233 -2.19 -1.20 26.14
C LEU A 233 -3.66 -1.54 25.85
N LYS A 234 -3.93 -2.76 25.40
CA LYS A 234 -5.29 -3.22 25.15
C LYS A 234 -6.11 -3.27 26.44
N ALA A 235 -5.53 -3.74 27.53
CA ALA A 235 -6.21 -3.79 28.83
C ALA A 235 -6.56 -2.39 29.35
N GLU A 236 -5.65 -1.42 29.19
CA GLU A 236 -5.88 -0.02 29.56
C GLU A 236 -7.00 0.61 28.74
N ALA A 237 -6.98 0.42 27.41
CA ALA A 237 -8.04 0.90 26.54
C ALA A 237 -9.42 0.32 26.92
N LEU A 238 -9.48 -0.99 27.21
CA LEU A 238 -10.72 -1.65 27.66
C LEU A 238 -11.22 -1.12 29.00
N LYS A 239 -10.30 -0.83 29.94
CA LYS A 239 -10.64 -0.22 31.22
C LYS A 239 -11.28 1.15 31.00
N GLU A 240 -10.70 2.02 30.18
CA GLU A 240 -11.30 3.34 29.89
C GLU A 240 -12.68 3.23 29.24
N VAL A 241 -12.87 2.29 28.30
CA VAL A 241 -14.18 2.08 27.64
C VAL A 241 -15.29 1.66 28.61
N ALA A 242 -14.96 0.87 29.63
CA ALA A 242 -15.93 0.47 30.65
C ALA A 242 -16.50 1.68 31.43
N HIS A 243 -15.76 2.80 31.49
CA HIS A 243 -16.24 4.05 32.09
C HIS A 243 -17.08 4.88 31.11
N LEU A 244 -16.83 4.72 29.80
CA LEU A 244 -17.51 5.47 28.74
C LEU A 244 -18.89 4.89 28.39
N THR A 245 -19.08 3.57 28.49
CA THR A 245 -20.33 2.90 28.10
C THR A 245 -20.70 1.75 29.02
N ASN A 246 -22.00 1.58 29.29
CA ASN A 246 -22.55 0.44 30.05
C ASN A 246 -22.64 -0.88 29.27
N GLN A 247 -21.96 -1.00 28.13
CA GLN A 247 -22.01 -2.16 27.24
C GLN A 247 -20.58 -2.74 27.09
N PRO A 248 -20.38 -4.06 27.24
CA PRO A 248 -19.09 -4.66 26.95
C PRO A 248 -18.78 -4.46 25.45
N ARG A 249 -17.69 -3.75 25.15
CA ARG A 249 -17.19 -3.59 23.78
C ARG A 249 -15.94 -4.43 23.58
N LEU A 250 -15.88 -5.10 22.43
CA LEU A 250 -14.69 -5.79 21.98
C LEU A 250 -13.77 -4.79 21.27
N LEU A 251 -12.60 -4.52 21.86
CA LEU A 251 -11.50 -3.85 21.18
C LEU A 251 -10.47 -4.87 20.72
N SER A 252 -9.90 -4.65 19.54
CA SER A 252 -8.68 -5.33 19.10
C SER A 252 -7.45 -4.62 19.63
N THR A 253 -6.31 -5.32 19.60
CA THR A 253 -5.01 -4.71 19.89
C THR A 253 -4.68 -3.59 18.89
N ASN A 254 -5.08 -3.74 17.62
CA ASN A 254 -4.89 -2.72 16.60
C ASN A 254 -5.70 -1.44 16.90
N ASP A 255 -6.90 -1.58 17.47
CA ASP A 255 -7.73 -0.42 17.83
C ASP A 255 -7.05 0.41 18.93
N ALA A 256 -6.56 -0.27 19.97
CA ALA A 256 -5.84 0.35 21.07
C ALA A 256 -4.53 0.98 20.58
N LEU A 257 -3.79 0.31 19.68
CA LEU A 257 -2.56 0.84 19.09
C LEU A 257 -2.82 2.09 18.24
N CYS A 258 -3.83 2.08 17.36
CA CYS A 258 -4.25 3.27 16.61
C CYS A 258 -4.62 4.41 17.56
N GLY A 259 -5.38 4.11 18.62
CA GLY A 259 -5.76 5.10 19.64
C GLY A 259 -4.55 5.74 20.33
N LEU A 260 -3.55 4.92 20.71
CA LEU A 260 -2.30 5.40 21.29
C LEU A 260 -1.53 6.30 20.31
N ILE A 261 -1.34 5.84 19.07
CA ILE A 261 -0.57 6.57 18.06
C ILE A 261 -1.23 7.91 17.77
N LEU A 262 -2.55 7.94 17.54
CA LEU A 262 -3.33 9.17 17.37
C LEU A 262 -3.09 10.13 18.54
N ARG A 263 -3.27 9.65 19.77
CA ARG A 263 -3.09 10.46 20.97
C ARG A 263 -1.67 11.02 21.09
N CYS A 264 -0.65 10.22 20.77
CA CYS A 264 0.74 10.68 20.77
C CYS A 264 1.01 11.75 19.70
N VAL A 265 0.54 11.54 18.47
CA VAL A 265 0.68 12.50 17.37
C VAL A 265 0.02 13.83 17.75
N TYR A 266 -1.24 13.82 18.17
CA TYR A 266 -1.97 15.06 18.46
C TYR A 266 -1.63 15.71 19.81
N ARG A 267 -0.84 15.04 20.66
CA ARG A 267 -0.16 15.67 21.81
C ARG A 267 1.09 16.42 21.38
N ALA A 268 1.84 15.88 20.42
CA ALA A 268 3.03 16.52 19.88
C ALA A 268 2.69 17.65 18.89
N ASP A 269 1.47 17.65 18.35
CA ASP A 269 1.04 18.52 17.26
C ASP A 269 0.38 19.83 17.72
N SER A 270 0.83 20.94 17.13
CA SER A 270 0.29 22.30 17.28
C SER A 270 -0.95 22.61 16.42
N VAL A 271 -1.46 21.65 15.64
CA VAL A 271 -2.64 21.86 14.78
C VAL A 271 -3.84 22.43 15.54
N ALA A 272 -4.47 23.44 14.94
CA ALA A 272 -5.61 24.16 15.50
C ALA A 272 -6.97 23.44 15.30
N ALA A 273 -7.02 22.43 14.43
CA ALA A 273 -8.23 21.69 14.13
C ALA A 273 -8.85 21.06 15.39
N GLN A 274 -10.16 21.22 15.54
CA GLN A 274 -10.93 20.71 16.69
C GLN A 274 -11.27 19.23 16.52
N ASP A 275 -11.55 18.81 15.29
CA ASP A 275 -11.85 17.44 14.91
C ASP A 275 -10.80 16.94 13.93
N ILE A 276 -10.43 15.67 14.11
CA ILE A 276 -9.44 14.94 13.34
C ILE A 276 -10.17 13.92 12.51
N LYS A 277 -9.94 13.87 11.20
CA LYS A 277 -10.44 12.76 10.40
C LYS A 277 -9.44 11.61 10.44
N PHE A 278 -9.95 10.42 10.71
CA PHE A 278 -9.20 9.19 10.75
C PHE A 278 -9.67 8.28 9.62
N GLY A 279 -8.73 7.86 8.77
CA GLY A 279 -8.95 6.85 7.73
C GLY A 279 -8.21 5.55 8.06
N MET A 280 -8.83 4.40 7.84
CA MET A 280 -8.15 3.11 7.96
C MET A 280 -8.50 2.17 6.81
N ALA A 281 -7.49 1.51 6.24
CA ALA A 281 -7.72 0.48 5.23
C ALA A 281 -8.40 -0.76 5.86
N VAL A 282 -9.52 -1.19 5.27
CA VAL A 282 -10.28 -2.38 5.66
C VAL A 282 -10.36 -3.34 4.47
N ASN A 283 -9.89 -4.58 4.67
CA ASN A 283 -9.99 -5.63 3.67
C ASN A 283 -11.45 -6.12 3.56
N GLY A 284 -12.09 -5.89 2.42
CA GLY A 284 -13.48 -6.25 2.14
C GLY A 284 -13.69 -7.70 1.68
N ARG A 285 -12.62 -8.49 1.42
CA ARG A 285 -12.73 -9.84 0.82
C ARG A 285 -13.70 -10.76 1.56
N SER A 286 -13.58 -10.85 2.88
CA SER A 286 -14.43 -11.69 3.73
C SER A 286 -15.73 -11.01 4.17
N ARG A 287 -15.86 -9.71 3.92
CA ARG A 287 -17.00 -8.90 4.38
C ARG A 287 -18.06 -8.71 3.31
N LEU A 288 -17.68 -8.74 2.04
CA LEU A 288 -18.61 -8.71 0.92
C LEU A 288 -19.35 -10.05 0.80
N ASN A 289 -20.58 -10.02 0.26
CA ASN A 289 -21.41 -11.19 0.08
C ASN A 289 -21.84 -11.35 -1.39
N PRO A 290 -21.45 -12.44 -2.08
CA PRO A 290 -20.57 -13.51 -1.59
C PRO A 290 -19.14 -12.99 -1.30
N PRO A 291 -18.34 -13.69 -0.47
CA PRO A 291 -16.96 -13.31 -0.23
C PRO A 291 -16.12 -13.41 -1.50
N LEU A 292 -15.09 -12.55 -1.63
CA LEU A 292 -14.09 -12.70 -2.68
C LEU A 292 -13.09 -13.80 -2.30
N PRO A 293 -12.60 -14.58 -3.29
CA PRO A 293 -11.62 -15.62 -3.01
C PRO A 293 -10.29 -15.02 -2.57
N ASP A 294 -9.53 -15.75 -1.76
CA ASP A 294 -8.23 -15.29 -1.23
C ASP A 294 -7.22 -15.00 -2.35
N ASN A 295 -7.31 -15.70 -3.49
CA ASN A 295 -6.47 -15.49 -4.66
C ASN A 295 -6.97 -14.37 -5.60
N TYR A 296 -7.92 -13.54 -5.17
CA TYR A 296 -8.33 -12.36 -5.93
C TYR A 296 -7.18 -11.35 -6.06
N PHE A 297 -6.78 -11.10 -7.30
CA PHE A 297 -5.75 -10.14 -7.66
C PHE A 297 -6.42 -8.83 -8.08
N GLY A 298 -6.50 -7.91 -7.13
CA GLY A 298 -7.07 -6.57 -7.29
C GLY A 298 -7.19 -5.82 -5.97
N ASN A 299 -7.76 -4.61 -5.99
CA ASN A 299 -8.02 -3.88 -4.77
C ASN A 299 -9.39 -4.23 -4.18
N VAL A 300 -9.38 -4.76 -2.97
CA VAL A 300 -10.59 -4.98 -2.15
C VAL A 300 -10.49 -4.21 -0.83
N ASN A 301 -9.59 -3.23 -0.76
CA ASN A 301 -9.46 -2.34 0.37
C ASN A 301 -10.48 -1.22 0.26
N PHE A 302 -11.23 -0.98 1.34
CA PHE A 302 -12.10 0.17 1.54
C PHE A 302 -11.54 1.05 2.66
N PHE A 303 -12.02 2.28 2.78
CA PHE A 303 -11.64 3.18 3.87
C PHE A 303 -12.71 3.20 4.96
N ALA A 304 -12.39 2.68 6.14
CA ALA A 304 -13.13 3.04 7.35
C ALA A 304 -12.84 4.50 7.72
N PHE A 305 -13.85 5.22 8.17
CA PHE A 305 -13.76 6.64 8.49
C PHE A 305 -14.30 6.95 9.88
N ALA A 306 -13.59 7.79 10.63
CA ALA A 306 -14.04 8.36 11.89
C ALA A 306 -13.69 9.84 11.98
N SER A 307 -14.60 10.63 12.55
CA SER A 307 -14.29 11.99 13.03
C SER A 307 -14.05 11.93 14.54
N ILE A 308 -12.87 12.33 14.98
CA ILE A 308 -12.39 12.20 16.36
C ILE A 308 -12.15 13.60 16.92
N SER A 309 -12.86 13.94 18.00
CA SER A 309 -12.63 15.22 18.68
C SER A 309 -11.25 15.26 19.33
N LYS A 310 -10.41 16.24 18.99
CA LYS A 310 -9.08 16.46 19.58
C LYS A 310 -9.18 16.65 21.09
N GLN A 311 -10.20 17.38 21.57
CA GLN A 311 -10.41 17.59 23.01
C GLN A 311 -10.62 16.26 23.75
N LYS A 312 -11.48 15.38 23.23
CA LYS A 312 -11.76 14.07 23.83
C LYS A 312 -10.58 13.11 23.67
N LEU A 313 -9.91 13.14 22.52
CA LEU A 313 -8.70 12.37 22.26
C LEU A 313 -7.60 12.68 23.29
N LEU A 314 -7.54 13.92 23.80
CA LEU A 314 -6.53 14.38 24.76
C LEU A 314 -6.99 14.34 26.24
N ALA A 315 -8.25 13.99 26.51
CA ALA A 315 -8.80 13.83 27.86
C ALA A 315 -8.19 12.63 28.60
N SER A 316 -8.49 12.43 29.89
CA SER A 316 -7.93 11.33 30.69
C SER A 316 -8.25 9.94 30.12
N ASP A 317 -9.43 9.78 29.53
CA ASP A 317 -10.00 8.56 28.93
C ASP A 317 -9.90 8.53 27.38
N GLY A 318 -8.96 9.33 26.85
CA GLY A 318 -8.82 9.52 25.41
C GLY A 318 -8.34 8.30 24.63
N LEU A 319 -7.68 7.33 25.28
CA LEU A 319 -7.22 6.10 24.62
C LEU A 319 -8.42 5.21 24.29
N GLY A 320 -9.29 4.95 25.27
CA GLY A 320 -10.52 4.19 25.11
C GLY A 320 -11.49 4.85 24.15
N TYR A 321 -11.60 6.19 24.20
CA TYR A 321 -12.40 6.97 23.25
C TYR A 321 -11.91 6.79 21.80
N ALA A 322 -10.61 6.94 21.55
CA ALA A 322 -10.04 6.81 20.21
C ALA A 322 -10.10 5.38 19.68
N ALA A 323 -9.76 4.39 20.51
CA ALA A 323 -9.85 2.97 20.15
C ALA A 323 -11.29 2.56 19.81
N THR A 324 -12.27 3.09 20.55
CA THR A 324 -13.70 2.91 20.25
C THR A 324 -14.08 3.53 18.91
N ALA A 325 -13.61 4.75 18.60
CA ALA A 325 -13.92 5.40 17.33
C ALA A 325 -13.36 4.59 16.15
N VAL A 326 -12.12 4.08 16.27
CA VAL A 326 -11.50 3.18 15.29
C VAL A 326 -12.35 1.92 15.13
N ARG A 327 -12.67 1.22 16.22
CA ARG A 327 -13.51 0.00 16.18
C ARG A 327 -14.85 0.24 15.49
N ASN A 328 -15.57 1.28 15.88
CA ASN A 328 -16.87 1.60 15.29
C ASN A 328 -16.76 1.90 13.79
N SER A 329 -15.72 2.62 13.36
CA SER A 329 -15.50 2.89 11.93
C SER A 329 -15.25 1.62 11.14
N VAL A 330 -14.51 0.66 11.71
CA VAL A 330 -14.22 -0.63 11.07
C VAL A 330 -15.46 -1.52 11.05
N ASP A 331 -16.25 -1.55 12.12
CA ASP A 331 -17.48 -2.35 12.21
C ASP A 331 -18.60 -1.79 11.30
N HIS A 332 -18.57 -0.49 11.00
CA HIS A 332 -19.49 0.15 10.05
C HIS A 332 -19.30 -0.34 8.60
N MET A 333 -18.13 -0.87 8.25
CA MET A 333 -17.83 -1.41 6.92
C MET A 333 -18.49 -2.80 6.74
N THR A 334 -19.81 -2.84 6.73
CA THR A 334 -20.60 -4.05 6.43
C THR A 334 -20.65 -4.32 4.92
N ASN A 335 -21.15 -5.49 4.53
CA ASN A 335 -21.44 -5.80 3.12
C ASN A 335 -22.28 -4.70 2.47
N GLU A 336 -23.38 -4.30 3.11
CA GLU A 336 -24.34 -3.33 2.59
C GLU A 336 -23.68 -1.97 2.38
N TYR A 337 -22.89 -1.51 3.36
CA TYR A 337 -22.20 -0.21 3.26
C TYR A 337 -21.13 -0.21 2.17
N MET A 338 -20.35 -1.29 2.03
CA MET A 338 -19.34 -1.38 0.97
C MET A 338 -19.97 -1.46 -0.42
N VAL A 339 -21.08 -2.18 -0.59
CA VAL A 339 -21.82 -2.21 -1.85
C VAL A 339 -22.39 -0.83 -2.17
N ASP A 340 -22.95 -0.12 -1.20
CA ASP A 340 -23.42 1.25 -1.37
C ASP A 340 -22.28 2.20 -1.78
N ALA A 341 -21.08 2.04 -1.18
CA ALA A 341 -19.89 2.79 -1.55
C ALA A 341 -19.47 2.55 -3.01
N LEU A 342 -19.51 1.30 -3.49
CA LEU A 342 -19.25 0.99 -4.90
C LEU A 342 -20.26 1.67 -5.82
N ASN A 343 -21.55 1.68 -5.45
CA ASN A 343 -22.59 2.37 -6.20
C ASN A 343 -22.38 3.89 -6.21
N TRP A 344 -21.94 4.46 -5.08
CA TRP A 344 -21.56 5.87 -5.00
C TRP A 344 -20.37 6.20 -5.90
N ILE A 345 -19.33 5.37 -5.94
CA ILE A 345 -18.19 5.57 -6.86
C ILE A 345 -18.64 5.46 -8.32
N ALA A 346 -19.52 4.50 -8.62
CA ALA A 346 -20.07 4.29 -9.94
C ALA A 346 -20.91 5.49 -10.42
N SER A 347 -21.62 6.17 -9.52
CA SER A 347 -22.47 7.33 -9.85
C SER A 347 -21.70 8.62 -10.13
N GLN A 348 -20.39 8.68 -9.82
CA GLN A 348 -19.60 9.89 -10.07
C GLN A 348 -19.24 10.01 -11.55
N GLU A 349 -19.51 11.17 -12.16
CA GLU A 349 -19.24 11.44 -13.57
C GLU A 349 -17.75 11.33 -13.93
N ASN A 350 -16.89 11.79 -13.01
CA ASN A 350 -15.44 11.78 -13.18
C ASN A 350 -14.76 11.10 -11.98
N LYS A 351 -14.36 9.84 -12.18
CA LYS A 351 -13.71 9.02 -11.14
C LYS A 351 -12.36 9.58 -10.71
N ALA A 352 -11.67 10.34 -11.56
CA ALA A 352 -10.40 10.97 -11.20
C ALA A 352 -10.55 12.11 -10.18
N LYS A 353 -11.78 12.62 -9.97
CA LYS A 353 -12.06 13.62 -8.94
C LYS A 353 -12.31 13.00 -7.56
N ILE A 354 -12.46 11.69 -7.46
CA ILE A 354 -12.69 11.04 -6.17
C ILE A 354 -11.37 11.00 -5.41
N ILE A 355 -11.38 11.58 -4.21
CA ILE A 355 -10.24 11.64 -3.30
C ILE A 355 -10.66 11.12 -1.92
N PRO A 356 -9.72 10.69 -1.06
CA PRO A 356 -10.04 10.40 0.33
C PRO A 356 -10.66 11.63 1.01
N GLY A 357 -11.69 11.40 1.83
CA GLY A 357 -12.37 12.45 2.61
C GLY A 357 -11.54 12.98 3.79
N PHE A 358 -10.35 12.42 3.99
CA PHE A 358 -9.31 12.80 4.96
C PHE A 358 -8.00 13.11 4.24
N SER A 359 -7.23 14.08 4.74
CA SER A 359 -5.95 14.53 4.16
C SER A 359 -4.75 14.18 5.05
N SER A 360 -4.26 12.94 4.95
CA SER A 360 -3.15 12.45 5.78
C SER A 360 -1.74 12.69 5.23
N PHE A 361 -1.61 12.87 3.90
CA PHE A 361 -0.31 13.10 3.27
C PHE A 361 0.09 14.58 3.23
N PHE A 362 -0.89 15.47 3.12
CA PHE A 362 -0.70 16.91 2.91
C PHE A 362 -1.53 17.77 3.86
N GLY A 363 -2.12 17.19 4.89
CA GLY A 363 -2.94 17.89 5.86
C GLY A 363 -2.77 17.29 7.25
N ASP A 364 -3.69 17.67 8.12
CA ASP A 364 -3.60 17.40 9.55
C ASP A 364 -4.41 16.16 9.98
N ASP A 365 -4.93 15.40 9.03
CA ASP A 365 -5.68 14.18 9.28
C ASP A 365 -4.76 12.95 9.41
N PHE A 366 -5.31 11.83 9.86
CA PHE A 366 -4.53 10.63 10.12
C PHE A 366 -5.01 9.43 9.29
N ALA A 367 -4.07 8.64 8.77
CA ALA A 367 -4.37 7.40 8.07
C ALA A 367 -3.59 6.23 8.66
N ALA A 368 -4.25 5.08 8.83
CA ALA A 368 -3.64 3.84 9.28
C ALA A 368 -3.79 2.72 8.25
N THR A 369 -2.74 1.93 8.10
CA THR A 369 -2.76 0.65 7.38
C THR A 369 -2.08 -0.41 8.23
N SER A 370 -2.58 -1.64 8.19
CA SER A 370 -2.06 -2.74 9.01
C SER A 370 -1.76 -3.94 8.13
N TRP A 371 -0.49 -4.37 8.17
CA TRP A 371 0.01 -5.52 7.40
C TRP A 371 0.34 -6.70 8.32
N VAL A 372 -0.16 -6.71 9.56
CA VAL A 372 0.18 -7.72 10.57
C VAL A 372 -0.21 -9.14 10.16
N THR A 373 -1.26 -9.31 9.37
CA THR A 373 -1.73 -10.62 8.84
C THR A 373 -1.24 -10.86 7.42
N SER A 374 -0.21 -10.15 6.97
CA SER A 374 0.26 -10.27 5.59
C SER A 374 0.92 -11.64 5.35
N PRO A 375 0.59 -12.32 4.23
CA PRO A 375 1.27 -13.56 3.83
C PRO A 375 2.76 -13.36 3.46
N ALA A 376 3.24 -12.12 3.40
CA ALA A 376 4.61 -11.74 3.05
C ALA A 376 5.68 -12.32 3.99
N TYR A 377 5.35 -12.49 5.27
CA TYR A 377 6.29 -13.02 6.27
C TYR A 377 6.64 -14.50 6.05
N GLU A 378 5.88 -15.20 5.21
CA GLU A 378 6.08 -16.61 4.88
C GLU A 378 6.71 -16.80 3.49
N THR A 379 7.09 -15.72 2.81
CA THR A 379 7.68 -15.80 1.47
C THR A 379 9.08 -16.41 1.53
N ASP A 380 9.28 -17.49 0.77
CA ASP A 380 10.54 -18.19 0.61
C ASP A 380 10.79 -18.50 -0.88
N PHE A 381 11.87 -17.92 -1.43
CA PHE A 381 12.30 -18.13 -2.81
C PHE A 381 13.11 -19.43 -3.03
N GLY A 382 13.30 -20.22 -1.97
CA GLY A 382 14.12 -21.43 -1.92
C GLY A 382 15.47 -21.22 -1.22
N TRP A 383 15.65 -20.10 -0.52
CA TRP A 383 16.88 -19.72 0.19
C TRP A 383 16.60 -19.31 1.65
N GLY A 384 15.42 -19.62 2.17
CA GLY A 384 14.98 -19.24 3.51
C GLY A 384 13.85 -18.23 3.49
N THR A 385 13.14 -18.15 4.61
CA THR A 385 12.09 -17.15 4.82
C THR A 385 12.68 -15.76 5.04
N LEU A 386 11.90 -14.75 4.73
CA LEU A 386 12.20 -13.34 4.99
C LEU A 386 12.70 -13.08 6.43
N ASP A 387 13.83 -12.40 6.57
CA ASP A 387 14.32 -11.95 7.88
C ASP A 387 13.64 -10.66 8.34
N VAL A 388 13.48 -9.70 7.43
CA VAL A 388 12.88 -8.38 7.73
C VAL A 388 12.02 -7.90 6.55
N LEU A 389 10.76 -7.56 6.83
CA LEU A 389 9.90 -6.78 5.94
C LEU A 389 9.92 -5.32 6.40
N VAL A 390 10.33 -4.40 5.53
CA VAL A 390 10.22 -2.98 5.84
C VAL A 390 9.40 -2.27 4.76
N PRO A 391 8.22 -1.73 5.09
CA PRO A 391 7.47 -0.90 4.15
C PRO A 391 8.11 0.49 4.05
N ARG A 392 8.37 0.98 2.83
CA ARG A 392 8.92 2.34 2.65
C ARG A 392 7.79 3.37 2.79
N HIS A 393 7.88 4.22 3.82
CA HIS A 393 6.91 5.31 4.04
C HIS A 393 7.44 6.69 3.61
N LYS A 394 8.69 6.76 3.16
CA LYS A 394 9.32 8.00 2.69
C LYS A 394 8.65 8.43 1.38
N ILE A 395 7.74 9.40 1.48
CA ILE A 395 7.21 10.17 0.35
C ILE A 395 8.44 10.70 -0.43
N PRO A 396 8.66 10.30 -1.70
CA PRO A 396 9.80 10.82 -2.45
C PRO A 396 9.84 12.35 -2.39
N ARG A 397 11.04 12.96 -2.36
CA ARG A 397 11.19 14.43 -2.47
C ARG A 397 10.52 15.01 -3.73
N HIS A 398 10.21 14.15 -4.69
CA HIS A 398 9.49 14.42 -5.94
C HIS A 398 8.19 13.62 -6.05
N PHE A 399 7.58 13.21 -4.93
CA PHE A 399 6.24 12.66 -4.92
C PHE A 399 5.30 13.77 -5.35
N ILE A 400 5.09 13.81 -6.64
CA ILE A 400 4.05 14.58 -7.27
C ILE A 400 2.84 13.66 -7.25
N PRO A 401 1.79 13.98 -6.49
CA PRO A 401 0.53 13.27 -6.60
C PRO A 401 -0.03 13.56 -7.99
N SER A 402 0.31 12.75 -8.98
CA SER A 402 -0.39 12.75 -10.28
C SER A 402 -1.87 12.41 -10.09
N THR A 403 -2.24 11.88 -8.92
CA THR A 403 -3.58 11.68 -8.39
C THR A 403 -4.42 12.95 -8.23
N PHE A 404 -3.83 14.15 -8.17
CA PHE A 404 -4.60 15.34 -7.79
C PHE A 404 -4.53 16.52 -8.76
N CYS A 405 -3.96 16.33 -9.95
CA CYS A 405 -3.93 17.41 -10.94
C CYS A 405 -4.14 16.89 -12.36
N PRO A 406 -5.07 17.47 -13.13
CA PRO A 406 -5.10 17.29 -14.57
C PRO A 406 -3.72 17.58 -15.16
N SER A 407 -3.31 16.80 -16.16
CA SER A 407 -2.04 16.93 -16.88
C SER A 407 -1.74 18.35 -17.40
N THR A 408 -2.75 19.21 -17.49
CA THR A 408 -2.66 20.62 -17.90
C THR A 408 -2.15 21.59 -16.81
N PHE A 409 -2.18 21.22 -15.52
CA PHE A 409 -1.69 22.08 -14.44
C PHE A 409 -0.14 22.11 -14.41
N TRP A 410 0.48 20.95 -14.66
CA TRP A 410 1.93 20.76 -14.64
C TRP A 410 2.64 21.42 -15.83
N SER A 411 2.04 21.39 -17.03
CA SER A 411 2.62 22.01 -18.22
C SER A 411 2.71 23.55 -18.13
N ARG A 412 1.86 24.17 -17.31
CA ARG A 412 1.84 25.63 -17.10
C ARG A 412 2.80 26.13 -16.01
N HIS A 413 3.10 25.33 -14.98
CA HIS A 413 3.79 25.83 -13.79
C HIS A 413 5.22 25.29 -13.58
N PHE A 414 5.55 24.10 -14.07
CA PHE A 414 6.84 23.47 -13.75
C PHE A 414 7.78 23.23 -14.92
N GLY A 415 7.41 23.62 -16.13
CA GLY A 415 8.27 23.54 -17.31
C GLY A 415 8.62 22.10 -17.70
N ARG A 416 8.70 21.83 -19.00
CA ARG A 416 9.29 20.58 -19.48
C ARG A 416 10.77 20.59 -19.11
N LYS A 417 11.18 19.86 -18.08
CA LYS A 417 12.56 19.38 -17.99
C LYS A 417 12.55 17.84 -18.00
N PRO A 418 13.27 17.22 -18.96
CA PRO A 418 13.40 15.77 -19.00
C PRO A 418 14.19 15.32 -17.77
N PHE A 419 13.76 14.21 -17.18
CA PHE A 419 14.48 13.49 -16.13
C PHE A 419 15.78 12.95 -16.75
N LEU A 420 16.93 13.34 -16.17
CA LEU A 420 18.25 12.73 -16.36
C LEU A 420 18.62 11.99 -15.09
#